data_AF-A0A7X3A6W2-F1
#
_entry.id   AF-A0A7X3A6W2-F1
#
_cell.length_a   1.000
_cell.length_b   1.000
_cell.length_c   1.000
_cell.angle_alpha   90.00
_cell.angle_beta   90.00
_cell.angle_gamma   90.00
#
_symmetry.space_group_name_H-M   'P 1'
#
loop_
_entity.id
_entity.type
_entity.pdbx_description
1 polymer ?
#
loop_
_entity_poly.entity_id
_entity_poly.type
_entity_poly.pdbx_seq_one_letter_code
_entity_poly.pdbx_strand_id
1 'polypeptide(L)'
;MSCEIIKDLLPLYHDEVCSAESVRLIEEHLEDCQACRMELDKFKATIPLPELEKINNRNEAAAMKRIVAVWRRSNVKWLTFGLLAATLLFGGYAGLSQWKIMKVSSNVIDVIEVNKLSDGRIAYHAKFTDGYDVNRIRYSMDGDGNFYLTPLRPVIKTKVLTERFSHLYDTLEHESYYYKEKYGQSAEITAIYFRTSGKDILIWKKGMELPAASPQFEAQFQPE
;
A
#
# COMPACT_ATOMS: atom_id res chain seq x y z
N MET A 1 -54.10 49.89 22.83
CA MET A 1 -52.65 49.78 23.12
C MET A 1 -52.00 51.13 22.89
N SER A 2 -50.99 51.52 23.68
CA SER A 2 -50.33 52.83 23.50
C SER A 2 -49.35 52.80 22.32
N CYS A 3 -49.23 53.93 21.61
CA CYS A 3 -48.33 54.04 20.46
C CYS A 3 -46.87 53.78 20.82
N GLU A 4 -46.43 54.11 22.04
CA GLU A 4 -45.05 53.89 22.51
C GLU A 4 -44.73 52.39 22.57
N ILE A 5 -45.64 51.58 23.14
CA ILE A 5 -45.46 50.12 23.17
C ILE A 5 -45.44 49.54 21.76
N ILE A 6 -46.27 50.06 20.86
CA ILE A 6 -46.28 49.60 19.46
C ILE A 6 -44.94 49.90 18.80
N LYS A 7 -44.42 51.13 18.93
CA LYS A 7 -43.13 51.54 18.35
C LYS A 7 -41.96 50.67 18.84
N ASP A 8 -41.93 50.34 20.12
CA ASP A 8 -40.90 49.46 20.69
C ASP A 8 -40.94 48.04 20.09
N LEU A 9 -42.11 47.59 19.66
CA LEU A 9 -42.32 46.27 19.06
C LEU A 9 -42.16 46.26 17.53
N LEU A 10 -42.18 47.42 16.85
CA LEU A 10 -42.08 47.49 15.38
C LEU A 10 -40.80 46.84 14.80
N PRO A 11 -39.61 46.95 15.40
CA PRO A 11 -38.42 46.27 14.89
C PRO A 11 -38.56 44.74 14.92
N LEU A 12 -39.11 44.20 16.03
CA LEU A 12 -39.34 42.77 16.19
C LEU A 12 -40.45 42.26 15.26
N TYR A 13 -41.47 43.09 15.02
CA TYR A 13 -42.52 42.82 14.05
C TYR A 13 -41.97 42.82 12.62
N HIS A 14 -41.10 43.77 12.28
CA HIS A 14 -40.44 43.83 10.97
C HIS A 14 -39.56 42.60 10.71
N ASP A 15 -38.86 42.10 11.73
CA ASP A 15 -38.00 40.92 11.63
C ASP A 15 -38.81 39.59 11.70
N GLU A 16 -40.15 39.66 11.73
CA GLU A 16 -41.08 38.51 11.77
C GLU A 16 -40.87 37.56 12.97
N VAL A 17 -40.36 38.06 14.09
CA VAL A 17 -40.06 37.26 15.30
C VAL A 17 -41.08 37.42 16.44
N CYS A 18 -42.14 38.19 16.22
CA CYS A 18 -43.22 38.36 17.20
C CYS A 18 -44.15 37.14 17.31
N SER A 19 -44.77 36.95 18.48
CA SER A 19 -45.82 35.95 18.66
C SER A 19 -47.10 36.34 17.89
N ALA A 20 -47.92 35.35 17.52
CA ALA A 20 -49.18 35.60 16.79
C ALA A 20 -50.15 36.54 17.53
N GLU A 21 -50.17 36.49 18.87
CA GLU A 21 -50.98 37.40 19.69
C GLU A 21 -50.47 38.84 19.60
N SER A 22 -49.14 39.03 19.68
CA SER A 22 -48.51 40.35 19.53
C SER A 22 -48.69 40.91 18.12
N VAL A 23 -48.56 40.08 17.09
CA VAL A 23 -48.80 40.45 15.68
C VAL A 23 -50.21 41.00 15.49
N ARG A 24 -51.23 40.28 15.98
CA ARG A 24 -52.64 40.71 15.84
C ARG A 24 -52.90 42.07 16.49
N LEU A 25 -52.36 42.29 17.70
CA LEU A 25 -52.50 43.56 18.43
C LEU A 25 -51.79 44.72 17.73
N ILE A 26 -50.66 44.45 17.08
CA ILE A 26 -49.92 45.45 16.31
C ILE A 26 -50.68 45.80 15.03
N GLU A 27 -51.19 44.81 14.29
CA GLU A 27 -51.95 45.02 13.06
C GLU A 27 -53.23 45.82 13.30
N GLU A 28 -54.01 45.47 14.33
CA GLU A 28 -55.20 46.22 14.75
C GLU A 28 -54.88 47.69 15.05
N HIS A 29 -53.73 47.97 15.70
CA HIS A 29 -53.31 49.36 15.96
C HIS A 29 -52.84 50.09 14.69
N LEU A 30 -52.21 49.38 13.77
CA LEU A 30 -51.71 49.96 12.51
C LEU A 30 -52.85 50.33 11.55
N GLU A 31 -54.02 49.69 11.64
CA GLU A 31 -55.20 50.06 10.84
C GLU A 31 -55.64 51.51 11.11
N ASP A 32 -55.63 51.91 12.39
CA ASP A 32 -56.15 53.21 12.84
C ASP A 32 -55.06 54.27 13.12
N CYS A 33 -53.79 53.88 13.27
CA CYS A 33 -52.71 54.80 13.62
C CYS A 33 -51.76 55.08 12.44
N GLN A 34 -51.87 56.27 11.84
CA GLN A 34 -50.97 56.71 10.76
C GLN A 34 -49.52 56.89 11.24
N ALA A 35 -49.31 57.38 12.47
CA ALA A 35 -47.98 57.63 13.01
C ALA A 35 -47.16 56.34 13.16
N CYS A 36 -47.77 55.26 13.66
CA CYS A 36 -47.10 53.96 13.79
C CYS A 36 -46.85 53.30 12.42
N ARG A 37 -47.73 53.50 11.43
CA ARG A 37 -47.47 53.06 10.05
C ARG A 37 -46.24 53.74 9.44
N MET A 38 -46.13 55.05 9.59
CA MET A 38 -44.96 55.80 9.11
C MET A 38 -43.66 55.35 9.79
N GLU A 39 -43.72 55.00 11.08
CA GLU A 39 -42.55 54.48 11.80
C GLU A 39 -42.15 53.08 11.30
N LEU A 40 -43.12 52.22 11.01
CA LEU A 40 -42.88 50.89 10.43
C LEU A 40 -42.22 51.00 9.05
N ASP A 41 -42.63 51.96 8.23
CA ASP A 41 -42.06 52.17 6.90
C ASP A 41 -40.58 52.60 6.95
N LYS A 42 -40.14 53.26 8.03
CA LYS A 42 -38.71 53.58 8.24
C LYS A 42 -37.85 52.33 8.41
N PHE A 43 -38.39 51.26 9.01
CA PHE A 43 -37.68 49.99 9.15
C PHE A 43 -37.65 49.19 7.84
N LYS A 44 -38.74 49.25 7.06
CA LYS A 44 -38.84 48.63 5.72
C LYS A 44 -37.92 49.29 4.69
N ALA A 45 -37.49 50.52 4.94
CA ALA A 45 -36.47 51.18 4.14
C ALA A 45 -35.14 50.42 4.31
N THR A 46 -34.90 49.47 3.41
CA THR A 46 -33.64 48.70 3.31
C THR A 46 -32.47 49.68 3.37
N ILE A 47 -31.61 49.57 4.39
CA ILE A 47 -30.36 50.34 4.46
C ILE A 47 -29.58 50.02 3.19
N PRO A 48 -29.46 50.95 2.23
CA PRO A 48 -28.73 50.68 1.01
C PRO A 48 -27.26 50.70 1.39
N LEU A 49 -26.68 49.53 1.62
CA LEU A 49 -25.23 49.36 1.65
C LEU A 49 -24.68 50.01 0.39
N PRO A 50 -23.76 51.01 0.50
CA PRO A 50 -23.24 51.74 -0.64
C PRO A 50 -22.78 50.75 -1.69
N GLU A 51 -23.23 50.94 -2.93
CA GLU A 51 -22.91 50.04 -4.05
C GLU A 51 -21.39 49.84 -4.21
N LEU A 52 -20.63 50.88 -3.84
CA LEU A 52 -19.17 50.90 -3.71
C LEU A 52 -18.61 49.83 -2.75
N GLU A 53 -19.20 49.59 -1.58
CA GLU A 53 -18.71 48.58 -0.63
C GLU A 53 -18.97 47.15 -1.13
N LYS A 54 -20.12 46.91 -1.75
CA LYS A 54 -20.43 45.61 -2.38
C LYS A 54 -19.51 45.33 -3.56
N ILE A 55 -19.22 46.34 -4.38
CA ILE A 55 -18.28 46.26 -5.50
C ILE A 55 -16.86 46.00 -4.98
N ASN A 56 -16.40 46.72 -3.96
CA ASN A 56 -15.08 46.54 -3.37
C ASN A 56 -14.91 45.13 -2.78
N ASN A 57 -15.86 44.65 -1.98
CA ASN A 57 -15.81 43.29 -1.41
C ASN A 57 -15.79 42.19 -2.49
N ARG A 58 -16.55 42.36 -3.58
CA ARG A 58 -16.52 41.44 -4.73
C ARG A 58 -15.18 41.50 -5.48
N ASN A 59 -14.62 42.70 -5.64
CA ASN A 59 -13.33 42.91 -6.30
C ASN A 59 -12.17 42.35 -5.48
N GLU A 60 -12.18 42.52 -4.16
CA GLU A 60 -11.20 41.94 -3.23
C GLU A 60 -11.27 40.41 -3.23
N ALA A 61 -12.48 39.83 -3.14
CA ALA A 61 -12.67 38.39 -3.26
C ALA A 61 -12.23 37.86 -4.63
N ALA A 62 -12.46 38.61 -5.71
CA ALA A 62 -12.00 38.26 -7.05
C ALA A 62 -10.47 38.36 -7.18
N ALA A 63 -9.84 39.37 -6.58
CA ALA A 63 -8.40 39.55 -6.54
C ALA A 63 -7.71 38.42 -5.76
N MET A 64 -8.24 38.06 -4.59
CA MET A 64 -7.76 36.90 -3.82
C MET A 64 -7.87 35.60 -4.62
N LYS A 65 -9.02 35.36 -5.27
CA LYS A 65 -9.20 34.18 -6.14
C LYS A 65 -8.19 34.16 -7.31
N ARG A 66 -7.86 35.31 -7.90
CA ARG A 66 -6.84 35.41 -8.96
C ARG A 66 -5.44 35.10 -8.44
N ILE A 67 -5.06 35.60 -7.27
CA ILE A 67 -3.76 35.32 -6.65
C ILE A 67 -3.62 33.82 -6.35
N VAL A 68 -4.65 33.21 -5.76
CA VAL A 68 -4.69 31.77 -5.50
C VAL A 68 -4.61 30.97 -6.79
N ALA A 69 -5.31 31.38 -7.85
CA ALA A 69 -5.27 30.70 -9.15
C ALA A 69 -3.89 30.79 -9.82
N VAL A 70 -3.23 31.96 -9.77
CA VAL A 70 -1.87 32.14 -10.29
C VAL A 70 -0.86 31.33 -9.50
N TRP A 71 -0.95 31.35 -8.16
CA TRP A 71 -0.07 30.59 -7.29
C TRP A 71 -0.25 29.08 -7.48
N ARG A 72 -1.48 28.59 -7.56
CA ARG A 72 -1.78 27.18 -7.89
C ARG A 72 -1.24 26.82 -9.27
N ARG A 73 -1.44 27.65 -10.30
CA ARG A 73 -0.95 27.39 -11.66
C ARG A 73 0.58 27.38 -11.74
N SER A 74 1.25 28.22 -10.95
CA SER A 74 2.71 28.27 -10.85
C SER A 74 3.27 27.04 -10.13
N ASN A 75 2.64 26.62 -9.03
CA ASN A 75 3.14 25.53 -8.19
C ASN A 75 2.71 24.14 -8.66
N VAL A 76 1.63 24.02 -9.44
CA VAL A 76 1.17 22.74 -9.99
C VAL A 76 2.26 22.05 -10.80
N LYS A 77 3.09 22.80 -11.55
CA LYS A 77 4.23 22.23 -12.30
C LYS A 77 5.25 21.55 -11.37
N TRP A 78 5.59 22.19 -10.25
CA TRP A 78 6.51 21.65 -9.26
C TRP A 78 5.89 20.48 -8.48
N LEU A 79 4.61 20.54 -8.16
CA LEU A 79 3.89 19.42 -7.54
C LEU A 79 3.83 18.20 -8.47
N THR A 80 3.54 18.39 -9.75
CA THR A 80 3.55 17.29 -10.73
C THR A 80 4.95 16.71 -10.90
N PHE A 81 5.97 17.58 -10.95
CA PHE A 81 7.36 17.13 -11.04
C PHE A 81 7.78 16.33 -9.80
N GLY A 82 7.46 16.83 -8.60
CA GLY A 82 7.72 16.14 -7.35
C GLY A 82 7.01 14.78 -7.26
N LEU A 83 5.75 14.70 -7.69
CA LEU A 83 5.01 13.45 -7.73
C LEU A 83 5.63 12.43 -8.71
N LEU A 84 6.02 12.88 -9.91
CA LEU A 84 6.70 12.03 -10.88
C LEU A 84 8.05 11.54 -10.35
N ALA A 85 8.84 12.41 -9.76
CA ALA A 85 10.12 12.06 -9.15
C ALA A 85 9.94 11.05 -7.99
N ALA A 86 8.97 11.29 -7.10
CA ALA A 86 8.65 10.37 -6.01
C ALA A 86 8.20 9.00 -6.53
N THR A 87 7.36 8.98 -7.56
CA THR A 87 6.88 7.74 -8.20
C THR A 87 8.04 6.97 -8.85
N LEU A 88 8.95 7.68 -9.55
CA LEU A 88 10.12 7.07 -10.16
C LEU A 88 11.08 6.47 -9.12
N LEU A 89 11.36 7.22 -8.04
CA LEU A 89 12.22 6.76 -6.95
C LEU A 89 11.60 5.56 -6.22
N PHE A 90 10.32 5.65 -5.87
CA PHE A 90 9.61 4.56 -5.20
C PHE A 90 9.49 3.33 -6.09
N GLY A 91 9.11 3.50 -7.36
CA GLY A 91 9.04 2.40 -8.33
C GLY A 91 10.38 1.74 -8.58
N GLY A 92 11.45 2.54 -8.70
CA GLY A 92 12.83 2.04 -8.81
C GLY A 92 13.23 1.22 -7.58
N TYR A 93 13.01 1.75 -6.37
CA TYR A 93 13.30 1.03 -5.13
C TYR A 93 12.47 -0.26 -4.97
N ALA A 94 11.18 -0.20 -5.27
CA ALA A 94 10.28 -1.35 -5.22
C ALA A 94 10.72 -2.43 -6.23
N GLY A 95 11.08 -2.03 -7.46
CA GLY A 95 11.62 -2.95 -8.46
C GLY A 95 12.91 -3.61 -7.98
N LEU A 96 13.88 -2.84 -7.49
CA LEU A 96 15.16 -3.36 -7.02
C LEU A 96 15.06 -4.27 -5.79
N SER A 97 14.06 -4.06 -4.93
CA SER A 97 13.84 -4.85 -3.70
C SER A 97 12.89 -6.02 -3.85
N GLN A 98 11.97 -6.00 -4.82
CA GLN A 98 10.96 -7.06 -5.00
C GLN A 98 11.24 -7.98 -6.19
N TRP A 99 11.94 -7.52 -7.23
CA TRP A 99 12.22 -8.36 -8.40
C TRP A 99 13.32 -9.37 -8.16
N LYS A 100 12.92 -10.63 -8.00
CA LYS A 100 13.78 -11.78 -7.70
C LYS A 100 14.47 -12.30 -8.96
N ILE A 101 15.48 -11.58 -9.44
CA ILE A 101 16.18 -11.88 -10.70
C ILE A 101 17.64 -12.31 -10.52
N MET A 102 18.29 -11.97 -9.41
CA MET A 102 19.70 -12.29 -9.19
C MET A 102 19.86 -13.71 -8.66
N LYS A 103 20.66 -14.54 -9.35
CA LYS A 103 21.04 -15.86 -8.84
C LYS A 103 21.99 -15.71 -7.66
N VAL A 104 21.73 -16.47 -6.60
CA VAL A 104 22.66 -16.56 -5.45
C VAL A 104 23.99 -17.13 -5.92
N SER A 105 25.09 -16.63 -5.34
CA SER A 105 26.45 -17.07 -5.67
C SER A 105 26.74 -18.45 -5.10
N SER A 106 27.59 -19.23 -5.78
CA SER A 106 28.06 -20.52 -5.26
C SER A 106 28.85 -20.40 -3.96
N ASN A 107 29.49 -19.25 -3.72
CA ASN A 107 30.37 -19.07 -2.57
C ASN A 107 29.63 -18.87 -1.25
N VAL A 108 28.30 -18.80 -1.29
CA VAL A 108 27.46 -18.53 -0.12
C VAL A 108 26.43 -19.63 0.12
N ILE A 109 26.60 -20.78 -0.52
CA ILE A 109 25.71 -21.94 -0.42
C ILE A 109 26.58 -23.14 -0.05
N ASP A 110 26.32 -23.68 1.14
CA ASP A 110 26.95 -24.91 1.61
C ASP A 110 25.93 -26.03 1.64
N VAL A 111 26.19 -27.12 0.91
CA VAL A 111 25.44 -28.38 1.08
C VAL A 111 26.10 -29.12 2.24
N ILE A 112 25.42 -29.16 3.38
CA ILE A 112 26.00 -29.64 4.64
C ILE A 112 25.94 -31.16 4.70
N GLU A 113 24.77 -31.73 4.42
CA GLU A 113 24.56 -33.17 4.44
C GLU A 113 23.48 -33.61 3.45
N VAL A 114 23.65 -34.81 2.92
CA VAL A 114 22.69 -35.50 2.05
C VAL A 114 22.60 -36.94 2.53
N ASN A 115 21.46 -37.30 3.08
CA ASN A 115 21.29 -38.55 3.83
C ASN A 115 20.06 -39.31 3.31
N LYS A 116 20.05 -40.61 3.58
CA LYS A 116 18.87 -41.45 3.40
C LYS A 116 18.11 -41.54 4.72
N LEU A 117 16.84 -41.14 4.72
CA LEU A 117 15.93 -41.26 5.85
C LEU A 117 15.56 -42.73 6.09
N SER A 118 15.09 -43.03 7.31
CA SER A 118 14.61 -44.36 7.73
C SER A 118 13.47 -44.92 6.88
N ASP A 119 12.64 -44.06 6.30
CA ASP A 119 11.58 -44.42 5.34
C ASP A 119 12.08 -44.66 3.90
N GLY A 120 13.38 -44.45 3.66
CA GLY A 120 14.05 -44.66 2.39
C GLY A 120 14.12 -43.43 1.48
N ARG A 121 13.47 -42.31 1.85
CA ARG A 121 13.58 -41.05 1.09
C ARG A 121 14.96 -40.45 1.21
N ILE A 122 15.35 -39.68 0.20
CA ILE A 122 16.60 -38.93 0.20
C ILE A 122 16.27 -37.50 0.60
N ALA A 123 17.01 -36.98 1.56
CA ALA A 123 16.85 -35.64 2.08
C ALA A 123 18.21 -34.93 2.15
N TYR A 124 18.19 -33.61 1.99
CA TYR A 124 19.38 -32.79 2.05
C TYR A 124 19.18 -31.57 2.93
N HIS A 125 20.28 -31.09 3.49
CA HIS A 125 20.36 -29.82 4.18
C HIS A 125 21.39 -28.93 3.51
N ALA A 126 20.93 -27.76 3.08
CA ALA A 126 21.79 -26.69 2.59
C ALA A 126 21.67 -25.45 3.48
N LYS A 127 22.76 -24.67 3.58
CA LYS A 127 22.80 -23.41 4.30
C LYS A 127 23.25 -22.27 3.40
N PHE A 128 22.54 -21.15 3.50
CA PHE A 128 22.94 -19.88 2.91
C PHE A 128 23.74 -19.06 3.94
N THR A 129 25.02 -18.81 3.66
CA THR A 129 25.96 -18.29 4.68
C THR A 129 26.11 -16.77 4.70
N ASP A 130 25.52 -16.06 3.75
CA ASP A 130 25.67 -14.59 3.64
C ASP A 130 24.67 -13.77 4.47
N GLY A 131 23.81 -14.42 5.25
CA GLY A 131 22.84 -13.75 6.15
C GLY A 131 21.71 -13.04 5.41
N TYR A 132 21.49 -13.35 4.13
CA TYR A 132 20.42 -12.78 3.32
C TYR A 132 19.39 -13.84 2.93
N ASP A 133 18.14 -13.40 2.85
CA ASP A 133 17.00 -14.28 2.60
C ASP A 133 16.96 -14.78 1.15
N VAL A 134 16.66 -16.07 0.98
CA VAL A 134 16.37 -16.67 -0.31
C VAL A 134 14.90 -16.51 -0.61
N ASN A 135 14.62 -15.52 -1.44
CA ASN A 135 13.27 -15.06 -1.67
C ASN A 135 12.44 -15.97 -2.61
N ARG A 136 13.10 -16.75 -3.47
CA ARG A 136 12.45 -17.68 -4.40
C ARG A 136 13.46 -18.72 -4.89
N ILE A 137 13.03 -19.97 -5.03
CA ILE A 137 13.75 -20.98 -5.80
C ILE A 137 12.98 -21.19 -7.12
N ARG A 138 13.69 -21.16 -8.25
CA ARG A 138 13.14 -21.45 -9.58
C ARG A 138 13.64 -22.81 -10.02
N TYR A 139 12.72 -23.69 -10.41
CA TYR A 139 13.05 -25.01 -10.94
C TYR A 139 13.28 -24.94 -12.44
N SER A 140 14.32 -25.65 -12.89
CA SER A 140 14.57 -25.93 -14.30
C SER A 140 15.16 -27.32 -14.43
N MET A 141 15.03 -27.95 -15.60
CA MET A 141 15.40 -29.35 -15.80
C MET A 141 15.64 -29.61 -17.29
N ASP A 142 16.57 -30.51 -17.59
CA ASP A 142 16.86 -30.99 -18.95
C ASP A 142 16.30 -32.40 -19.17
N GLY A 143 16.50 -32.96 -20.37
CA GLY A 143 16.02 -34.31 -20.71
C GLY A 143 16.96 -35.43 -20.26
N ASP A 144 18.12 -35.10 -19.70
CA ASP A 144 19.17 -36.05 -19.31
C ASP A 144 19.04 -36.49 -17.84
N GLY A 145 17.99 -36.05 -17.16
CA GLY A 145 17.74 -36.34 -15.75
C GLY A 145 18.29 -35.29 -14.78
N ASN A 146 18.82 -34.15 -15.25
CA ASN A 146 19.32 -33.13 -14.34
C ASN A 146 18.20 -32.17 -13.91
N PHE A 147 18.08 -31.99 -12.60
CA PHE A 147 17.19 -31.03 -11.97
C PHE A 147 18.01 -29.87 -11.37
N TYR A 148 17.56 -28.64 -11.59
CA TYR A 148 18.26 -27.43 -11.17
C TYR A 148 17.37 -26.56 -10.29
N LEU A 149 17.79 -26.41 -9.03
CA LEU A 149 17.26 -25.46 -8.07
C LEU A 149 17.99 -24.13 -8.23
N THR A 150 17.33 -23.10 -8.76
CA THR A 150 17.94 -21.77 -8.95
C THR A 150 17.48 -20.82 -7.84
N PRO A 151 18.25 -20.63 -6.76
CA PRO A 151 17.93 -19.64 -5.73
C PRO A 151 18.07 -18.22 -6.29
N LEU A 152 17.02 -17.43 -6.13
CA LEU A 152 16.90 -16.06 -6.66
C LEU A 152 16.62 -15.06 -5.54
N ARG A 153 17.27 -13.89 -5.66
CA ARG A 153 17.12 -12.76 -4.75
C ARG A 153 16.92 -11.44 -5.51
N PRO A 154 16.32 -10.44 -4.86
CA PRO A 154 16.33 -9.07 -5.36
C PRO A 154 17.74 -8.46 -5.37
N VAL A 155 17.90 -7.36 -6.10
CA VAL A 155 19.16 -6.61 -6.15
C VAL A 155 19.46 -5.99 -4.78
N ILE A 156 18.45 -5.35 -4.17
CA ILE A 156 18.50 -4.91 -2.78
C ILE A 156 18.09 -6.10 -1.91
N LYS A 157 19.08 -6.76 -1.31
CA LYS A 157 18.89 -7.96 -0.49
C LYS A 157 18.21 -7.64 0.85
N THR A 158 17.33 -8.53 1.29
CA THR A 158 16.74 -8.50 2.63
C THR A 158 17.51 -9.45 3.56
N LYS A 159 17.84 -8.99 4.77
CA LYS A 159 18.46 -9.86 5.79
C LYS A 159 17.47 -10.91 6.28
N VAL A 160 17.96 -12.09 6.62
CA VAL A 160 17.12 -13.10 7.28
C VAL A 160 16.62 -12.58 8.62
N LEU A 161 15.35 -12.84 8.94
CA LEU A 161 14.77 -12.48 10.24
C LEU A 161 15.24 -13.39 11.38
N THR A 162 15.54 -14.65 11.04
CA THR A 162 16.09 -15.65 11.96
C THR A 162 17.03 -16.58 11.20
N GLU A 163 18.03 -17.12 11.90
CA GLU A 163 18.97 -18.10 11.34
C GLU A 163 18.26 -19.31 10.74
N ARG A 164 17.08 -19.69 11.24
CA ARG A 164 16.27 -20.80 10.67
C ARG A 164 16.03 -20.64 9.17
N PHE A 165 15.81 -19.41 8.69
CA PHE A 165 15.54 -19.15 7.26
C PHE A 165 16.79 -19.21 6.38
N SER A 166 17.99 -19.29 6.97
CA SER A 166 19.22 -19.58 6.25
C SER A 166 19.39 -21.06 5.95
N HIS A 167 18.59 -21.93 6.59
CA HIS A 167 18.67 -23.39 6.46
C HIS A 167 17.54 -23.89 5.56
N LEU A 168 17.91 -24.67 4.54
CA LEU A 168 16.98 -25.35 3.65
C LEU A 168 17.07 -26.85 3.90
N TYR A 169 16.00 -27.42 4.44
CA TYR A 169 15.78 -28.86 4.59
C TYR A 169 14.73 -29.28 3.58
N ASP A 170 15.07 -30.19 2.68
CA ASP A 170 14.12 -30.68 1.68
C ASP A 170 14.35 -32.15 1.34
N THR A 171 13.33 -32.78 0.77
CA THR A 171 13.36 -34.16 0.27
C THR A 171 13.27 -34.17 -1.25
N LEU A 172 13.86 -35.19 -1.87
CA LEU A 172 13.89 -35.31 -3.33
C LEU A 172 12.52 -35.62 -3.97
N GLU A 173 11.48 -35.81 -3.16
CA GLU A 173 10.13 -36.16 -3.63
C GLU A 173 9.52 -35.02 -4.46
N HIS A 174 9.72 -33.78 -4.02
CA HIS A 174 9.17 -32.60 -4.68
C HIS A 174 9.77 -32.47 -6.08
N GLU A 175 11.09 -32.52 -6.21
CA GLU A 175 11.78 -32.46 -7.49
C GLU A 175 11.37 -33.62 -8.40
N SER A 176 11.30 -34.83 -7.85
CA SER A 176 10.89 -36.04 -8.58
C SER A 176 9.48 -35.92 -9.16
N TYR A 177 8.55 -35.33 -8.41
CA TYR A 177 7.19 -35.05 -8.89
C TYR A 177 7.19 -34.10 -10.10
N TYR A 178 7.84 -32.93 -10.01
CA TYR A 178 7.90 -31.97 -11.11
C TYR A 178 8.59 -32.53 -12.35
N TYR A 179 9.62 -33.36 -12.17
CA TYR A 179 10.33 -33.98 -13.28
C TYR A 179 9.43 -34.95 -14.04
N LYS A 180 8.69 -35.80 -13.32
CA LYS A 180 7.72 -36.73 -13.90
C LYS A 180 6.55 -36.03 -14.57
N GLU A 181 6.09 -34.90 -14.01
CA GLU A 181 5.05 -34.08 -14.63
C GLU A 181 5.47 -33.57 -16.02
N LYS A 182 6.75 -33.19 -16.18
CA LYS A 182 7.27 -32.68 -17.45
C LYS A 182 7.66 -33.77 -18.46
N TYR A 183 8.33 -34.84 -18.02
CA TYR A 183 8.94 -35.85 -18.91
C TYR A 183 8.23 -37.21 -18.91
N GLY A 184 7.15 -37.36 -18.12
CA GLY A 184 6.37 -38.58 -18.02
C GLY A 184 6.63 -39.39 -16.76
N GLN A 185 5.68 -40.25 -16.38
CA GLN A 185 5.68 -40.95 -15.09
C GLN A 185 6.86 -41.93 -14.88
N SER A 186 7.43 -42.44 -15.97
CA SER A 186 8.61 -43.31 -15.95
C SER A 186 9.94 -42.54 -15.94
N ALA A 187 9.90 -41.20 -16.04
CA ALA A 187 11.10 -40.39 -16.04
C ALA A 187 11.70 -40.31 -14.64
N GLU A 188 13.03 -40.40 -14.55
CA GLU A 188 13.77 -40.35 -13.30
C GLU A 188 14.82 -39.24 -13.33
N ILE A 189 14.99 -38.59 -12.18
CA ILE A 189 16.09 -37.65 -11.96
C ILE A 189 17.38 -38.45 -11.75
N THR A 190 18.45 -38.03 -12.43
CA THR A 190 19.78 -38.61 -12.32
C THR A 190 20.70 -37.73 -11.46
N ALA A 191 20.46 -36.42 -11.39
CA ALA A 191 21.20 -35.51 -10.53
C ALA A 191 20.41 -34.24 -10.18
N ILE A 192 20.72 -33.65 -9.04
CA ILE A 192 20.14 -32.39 -8.56
C ILE A 192 21.27 -31.41 -8.24
N TYR A 193 21.10 -30.17 -8.71
CA TYR A 193 22.07 -29.10 -8.56
C TYR A 193 21.43 -27.83 -8.03
N PHE A 194 22.18 -27.05 -7.24
CA PHE A 194 21.94 -25.62 -7.17
C PHE A 194 22.54 -24.94 -8.39
N ARG A 195 21.68 -24.25 -9.16
CA ARG A 195 22.09 -23.40 -10.28
C ARG A 195 22.36 -21.98 -9.79
N THR A 196 23.63 -21.60 -9.76
CA THR A 196 24.09 -20.37 -9.12
C THR A 196 24.47 -19.31 -10.16
N SER A 197 24.91 -18.13 -9.74
CA SER A 197 25.57 -17.16 -10.64
C SER A 197 27.02 -17.57 -10.99
N GLY A 198 27.60 -18.51 -10.26
CA GLY A 198 28.94 -19.05 -10.48
C GLY A 198 28.89 -20.49 -10.98
N LYS A 199 29.61 -21.38 -10.29
CA LYS A 199 29.57 -22.81 -10.60
C LYS A 199 28.32 -23.43 -10.00
N ASP A 200 27.68 -24.32 -10.76
CA ASP A 200 26.58 -25.13 -10.23
C ASP A 200 27.12 -26.06 -9.14
N ILE A 201 26.37 -26.20 -8.04
CA ILE A 201 26.74 -27.03 -6.88
C ILE A 201 25.94 -28.32 -6.95
N LEU A 202 26.63 -29.46 -6.98
CA LEU A 202 25.98 -30.77 -6.92
C LEU A 202 25.40 -31.01 -5.52
N ILE A 203 24.12 -31.34 -5.45
CA ILE A 203 23.46 -31.76 -4.21
C ILE A 203 23.47 -33.28 -4.16
N TRP A 204 22.92 -33.92 -5.19
CA TRP A 204 22.77 -35.37 -5.24
C TRP A 204 22.95 -35.89 -6.66
N LYS A 205 23.49 -37.11 -6.78
CA LYS A 205 23.59 -37.85 -8.04
C LYS A 205 23.25 -39.31 -7.82
N LYS A 206 22.56 -39.92 -8.78
CA LYS A 206 22.25 -41.35 -8.79
C LYS A 206 23.54 -42.17 -8.67
N GLY A 207 23.55 -43.12 -7.74
CA GLY A 207 24.72 -43.96 -7.43
C GLY A 207 25.68 -43.37 -6.38
N MET A 208 25.39 -42.18 -5.84
CA MET A 208 26.11 -41.67 -4.67
C MET A 208 25.81 -42.53 -3.44
N GLU A 209 26.84 -42.97 -2.71
CA GLU A 209 26.66 -43.62 -1.42
C GLU A 209 26.23 -42.57 -0.38
N LEU A 210 25.05 -42.76 0.21
CA LEU A 210 24.48 -41.85 1.20
C LEU A 210 24.47 -42.51 2.58
N PRO A 211 24.97 -41.83 3.62
CA PRO A 211 24.86 -42.33 4.98
C PRO A 211 23.40 -42.30 5.45
N ALA A 212 23.11 -43.11 6.47
CA ALA A 212 21.83 -43.06 7.16
C ALA A 212 21.70 -41.73 7.90
N ALA A 213 20.50 -41.15 7.87
CA ALA A 213 20.19 -39.92 8.58
C ALA A 213 20.34 -40.07 10.10
N SER A 214 20.87 -39.04 10.75
CA SER A 214 20.86 -38.96 12.22
C SER A 214 19.44 -38.70 12.73
N PRO A 215 19.07 -39.13 13.95
CA PRO A 215 17.74 -38.86 14.50
C PRO A 215 17.38 -37.37 14.56
N GLN A 216 18.37 -36.49 14.77
CA GLN A 216 18.18 -35.04 14.80
C GLN A 216 17.85 -34.47 13.42
N PHE A 217 18.47 -35.01 12.38
CA PHE A 217 18.19 -34.66 11.00
C PHE A 217 16.82 -35.19 10.57
N GLU A 218 16.48 -36.45 10.92
CA GLU A 218 15.16 -37.03 10.62
C GLU A 218 14.02 -36.24 11.26
N ALA A 219 14.21 -35.70 12.47
CA ALA A 219 13.22 -34.88 13.15
C ALA A 219 12.81 -33.62 12.36
N GLN A 220 13.62 -33.14 11.40
CA GLN A 220 13.25 -32.00 10.55
C GLN A 220 12.17 -32.35 9.51
N PHE A 221 11.91 -33.64 9.27
CA PHE A 221 11.03 -34.14 8.21
C PHE A 221 9.80 -34.90 8.75
N GLN A 222 9.63 -34.96 10.08
CA GLN A 222 8.46 -35.55 10.70
C GLN A 222 7.31 -34.54 10.74
N PRO A 223 6.05 -34.94 10.42
CA PRO A 223 4.90 -34.08 10.59
C PRO A 223 4.71 -33.75 12.10
N GLU A 224 4.46 -32.47 12.40
CA GLU A 224 4.11 -31.99 13.75
C GLU A 224 2.80 -32.60 14.27
#